data_AF-A0A7W4JV47-F1
#
_entry.id   AF-A0A7W4JV47-F1
#
_cell.length_a   1.000
_cell.length_b   1.000
_cell.length_c   1.000
_cell.angle_alpha   90.00
_cell.angle_beta   90.00
_cell.angle_gamma   90.00
#
_symmetry.space_group_name_H-M   'P 1'
#
loop_
_entity.id
_entity.type
_entity.pdbx_description
1 polymer ?
#
loop_
_entity_poly.entity_id
_entity_poly.type
_entity_poly.pdbx_seq_one_letter_code
_entity_poly.pdbx_strand_id
1 'polypeptide(L)'
;MTTGPAEVPAHPTTTEDVPATPGWVEGSVEAAFATLPCRGPGVTVLRNAYLDCLAGVSRTEDLDAGHDRCRQALLTALAAKEGVRPDLLRAFETRLEALEAEISARI
;
A
#
# COMPACT_ATOMS: atom_id res chain seq x y z
N MET A 1 29.34 -34.10 -42.49
CA MET A 1 28.96 -34.19 -41.06
C MET A 1 29.25 -32.84 -40.43
N THR A 2 28.32 -32.40 -39.59
CA THR A 2 27.90 -31.01 -39.33
C THR A 2 28.86 -30.18 -38.48
N THR A 3 29.08 -28.93 -38.90
CA THR A 3 29.63 -27.82 -38.11
C THR A 3 28.65 -27.42 -37.00
N GLY A 4 29.12 -27.25 -35.78
CA GLY A 4 28.36 -26.57 -34.74
C GLY A 4 29.25 -25.78 -33.79
N PRO A 5 29.15 -24.44 -33.82
CA PRO A 5 29.32 -23.63 -32.62
C PRO A 5 28.01 -22.90 -32.33
N ALA A 6 27.58 -22.91 -31.06
CA ALA A 6 26.64 -21.90 -30.59
C ALA A 6 26.78 -21.72 -29.08
N GLU A 7 27.10 -20.48 -28.73
CA GLU A 7 27.13 -19.81 -27.43
C GLU A 7 26.03 -20.23 -26.43
N VAL A 8 26.42 -20.31 -25.16
CA VAL A 8 25.59 -19.98 -23.98
C VAL A 8 25.74 -18.46 -23.81
N PRO A 9 24.74 -17.60 -23.43
CA PRO A 9 23.75 -17.84 -22.36
C PRO A 9 22.39 -17.09 -22.52
N ALA A 10 21.42 -17.39 -21.64
CA ALA A 10 20.65 -16.39 -20.90
C ALA A 10 19.60 -17.11 -20.05
N HIS A 11 19.79 -17.08 -18.73
CA HIS A 11 18.71 -17.34 -17.80
C HIS A 11 17.57 -16.35 -18.10
N PRO A 12 16.32 -16.79 -18.29
CA PRO A 12 15.20 -15.89 -18.04
C PRO A 12 15.17 -15.68 -16.53
N THR A 13 15.82 -14.63 -16.04
CA THR A 13 15.48 -14.07 -14.73
C THR A 13 14.17 -13.34 -14.94
N THR A 14 13.08 -14.10 -15.00
CA THR A 14 11.76 -13.55 -14.76
C THR A 14 11.80 -13.11 -13.30
N THR A 15 12.11 -11.84 -13.06
CA THR A 15 11.60 -11.16 -11.89
C THR A 15 10.11 -11.14 -12.11
N GLU A 16 9.40 -12.14 -11.58
CA GLU A 16 7.99 -11.97 -11.26
C GLU A 16 7.95 -10.72 -10.39
N ASP A 17 7.49 -9.62 -11.00
CA ASP A 17 7.07 -8.42 -10.31
C ASP A 17 5.85 -8.85 -9.50
N VAL A 18 6.11 -9.51 -8.37
CA VAL A 18 5.09 -9.82 -7.39
C VAL A 18 4.61 -8.45 -6.95
N PRO A 19 3.33 -8.09 -7.18
CA PRO A 19 2.85 -6.78 -6.81
C PRO A 19 3.17 -6.58 -5.33
N ALA A 20 3.87 -5.49 -5.03
CA ALA A 20 4.41 -5.22 -3.70
C ALA A 20 3.32 -5.26 -2.60
N THR A 21 2.06 -5.09 -3.00
CA THR A 21 0.87 -5.37 -2.19
C THR A 21 -0.06 -6.37 -2.90
N PRO A 22 -0.57 -7.39 -2.19
CA PRO A 22 -1.56 -8.31 -2.73
C PRO A 22 -2.82 -7.59 -3.24
N GLY A 23 -3.46 -8.10 -4.30
CA GLY A 23 -4.65 -7.48 -4.91
C GLY A 23 -5.88 -7.35 -3.99
N TRP A 24 -5.88 -8.00 -2.81
CA TRP A 24 -6.92 -7.81 -1.80
C TRP A 24 -6.77 -6.51 -1.00
N VAL A 25 -5.56 -5.94 -0.95
CA VAL A 25 -5.25 -4.74 -0.15
C VAL A 25 -6.04 -3.54 -0.65
N GLU A 26 -6.11 -3.35 -1.97
CA GLU A 26 -6.86 -2.25 -2.58
C GLU A 26 -8.31 -2.24 -2.10
N GLY A 27 -9.03 -3.36 -2.24
CA GLY A 27 -10.42 -3.47 -1.80
C GLY A 27 -10.61 -3.23 -0.29
N SER A 28 -9.66 -3.68 0.54
CA SER A 28 -9.70 -3.42 1.98
C SER A 28 -9.48 -1.95 2.34
N VAL A 29 -8.56 -1.27 1.63
CA VAL A 29 -8.36 0.18 1.80
C VAL A 29 -9.60 0.93 1.34
N GLU A 30 -10.19 0.58 0.19
CA GLU A 30 -11.44 1.20 -0.27
C GLU A 30 -12.57 1.04 0.76
N ALA A 31 -12.71 -0.15 1.35
CA ALA A 31 -13.68 -0.41 2.40
C ALA A 31 -13.41 0.41 3.68
N ALA A 32 -12.14 0.65 4.04
CA ALA A 32 -11.81 1.53 5.15
C ALA A 32 -12.24 2.98 4.85
N PHE A 33 -11.90 3.51 3.67
CA PHE A 33 -12.26 4.87 3.27
C PHE A 33 -13.78 5.09 3.17
N ALA A 34 -14.54 4.06 2.82
CA ALA A 34 -16.00 4.12 2.77
C ALA A 34 -16.67 4.43 4.12
N THR A 35 -15.95 4.26 5.24
CA THR A 35 -16.42 4.60 6.60
C THR A 35 -16.33 6.09 6.93
N LEU A 36 -15.57 6.86 6.15
CA LEU A 36 -15.46 8.30 6.35
C LEU A 36 -16.72 9.02 5.83
N PRO A 37 -17.20 10.06 6.51
CA PRO A 37 -18.37 10.82 6.07
C PRO A 37 -18.06 11.79 4.93
N CYS A 38 -16.79 11.97 4.56
CA CYS A 38 -16.35 12.77 3.43
C CYS A 38 -16.16 11.90 2.19
N ARG A 39 -16.74 12.34 1.06
CA ARG A 39 -16.58 11.71 -0.26
C ARG A 39 -16.27 12.81 -1.26
N GLY A 40 -15.21 12.64 -2.04
CA GLY A 40 -14.79 13.64 -3.00
C GLY A 40 -13.46 13.27 -3.67
N PRO A 41 -13.09 14.01 -4.74
CA PRO A 41 -11.87 13.73 -5.49
C PRO A 41 -10.61 13.87 -4.62
N GLY A 42 -10.60 14.78 -3.63
CA GLY A 42 -9.50 14.92 -2.66
C GLY A 42 -9.28 13.64 -1.84
N VAL A 43 -10.36 13.08 -1.29
CA VAL A 43 -10.34 11.79 -0.56
C VAL A 43 -9.82 10.66 -1.45
N THR A 44 -10.25 10.59 -2.72
CA THR A 44 -9.76 9.58 -3.67
C THR A 44 -8.25 9.72 -3.94
N VAL A 45 -7.75 10.95 -4.08
CA VAL A 45 -6.31 11.21 -4.26
C VAL A 45 -5.52 10.75 -3.03
N LEU A 46 -6.01 11.04 -1.81
CA LEU A 46 -5.35 10.62 -0.58
C LEU A 46 -5.35 9.08 -0.42
N ARG A 47 -6.44 8.42 -0.81
CA ARG A 47 -6.54 6.96 -0.83
C ARG A 47 -5.51 6.34 -1.77
N ASN A 48 -5.41 6.84 -2.99
CA ASN A 48 -4.45 6.31 -3.97
C ASN A 48 -3.01 6.57 -3.49
N ALA A 49 -2.72 7.75 -2.95
CA ALA A 49 -1.40 8.05 -2.38
C ALA A 49 -1.05 7.13 -1.20
N TYR A 50 -2.02 6.71 -0.40
CA TYR A 50 -1.82 5.74 0.67
C TYR A 50 -1.50 4.34 0.11
N LEU A 51 -2.21 3.88 -0.91
CA LEU A 51 -1.91 2.62 -1.60
C LEU A 51 -0.52 2.62 -2.23
N ASP A 52 -0.15 3.71 -2.90
CA ASP A 52 1.18 3.88 -3.48
C ASP A 52 2.27 3.86 -2.40
N CYS A 53 2.01 4.48 -1.24
CA CYS A 53 2.91 4.44 -0.09
C CYS A 53 3.10 3.01 0.43
N LEU A 54 2.01 2.26 0.63
CA LEU A 54 2.06 0.86 1.08
C LEU A 54 2.85 -0.02 0.09
N ALA A 55 2.62 0.14 -1.21
CA ALA A 55 3.36 -0.59 -2.24
C ALA A 55 4.85 -0.22 -2.27
N GLY A 56 5.20 1.01 -1.86
CA GLY A 56 6.58 1.48 -1.75
C GLY A 56 7.32 1.01 -0.49
N VAL A 57 6.62 0.46 0.52
CA VAL A 57 7.26 -0.05 1.73
C VAL A 57 8.03 -1.34 1.39
N SER A 58 9.33 -1.21 1.21
CA SER A 58 10.20 -2.34 0.89
C SER A 58 10.42 -3.25 2.10
N ARG A 59 10.64 -4.56 1.85
CA ARG A 59 11.04 -5.56 2.88
C ARG A 59 12.36 -5.27 3.60
N THR A 60 13.11 -4.24 3.20
CA THR A 60 14.40 -3.88 3.81
C THR A 60 14.27 -2.90 4.97
N GLU A 61 13.15 -2.20 5.07
CA GLU A 61 12.78 -1.41 6.25
C GLU A 61 11.95 -2.25 7.21
N ASP A 62 11.91 -1.83 8.47
CA ASP A 62 10.93 -2.33 9.44
C ASP A 62 9.54 -2.03 8.88
N LEU A 63 8.84 -3.10 8.46
CA LEU A 63 7.57 -3.02 7.74
C LEU A 63 6.51 -2.24 8.54
N ASP A 64 6.48 -2.45 9.86
CA ASP A 64 5.57 -1.76 10.77
C ASP A 64 5.88 -0.26 10.80
N ALA A 65 7.15 0.13 10.87
CA ALA A 65 7.56 1.54 10.79
C ALA A 65 7.22 2.16 9.42
N GLY A 66 7.34 1.40 8.33
CA GLY A 66 6.95 1.82 6.99
C GLY A 66 5.45 2.12 6.89
N HIS A 67 4.63 1.19 7.36
CA HIS A 67 3.18 1.36 7.37
C HIS A 67 2.72 2.50 8.29
N ASP A 68 3.31 2.64 9.49
CA ASP A 68 3.00 3.75 10.40
C ASP A 68 3.26 5.11 9.74
N ARG A 69 4.38 5.29 9.03
CA ARG A 69 4.64 6.52 8.29
C ARG A 69 3.58 6.80 7.22
N CYS A 70 3.16 5.79 6.46
CA CYS A 70 2.08 5.93 5.47
C CYS A 70 0.76 6.35 6.13
N ARG A 71 0.41 5.73 7.26
CA ARG A 71 -0.80 6.04 8.03
C ARG A 71 -0.76 7.46 8.58
N GLN A 72 0.31 7.86 9.24
CA GLN A 72 0.44 9.21 9.82
C GLN A 72 0.38 10.31 8.75
N ALA A 73 1.01 10.08 7.59
CA ALA A 73 0.92 11.00 6.46
C ALA A 73 -0.53 11.15 5.95
N LEU A 74 -1.26 10.03 5.83
CA LEU A 74 -2.66 10.03 5.43
C LEU A 74 -3.55 10.77 6.45
N LEU A 75 -3.43 10.45 7.75
CA LEU A 75 -4.23 11.08 8.80
C LEU A 75 -4.00 12.58 8.88
N THR A 76 -2.74 13.01 8.75
CA THR A 76 -2.37 14.43 8.69
C THR A 76 -3.03 15.11 7.48
N ALA A 77 -3.02 14.46 6.31
CA ALA A 77 -3.62 15.02 5.10
C ALA A 77 -5.15 15.08 5.19
N LEU A 78 -5.81 14.07 5.76
CA LEU A 78 -7.25 14.07 5.99
C LEU A 78 -7.67 15.18 6.97
N ALA A 79 -6.89 15.41 8.02
CA ALA A 79 -7.12 16.52 8.95
C ALA A 79 -6.98 17.88 8.26
N ALA A 80 -5.87 18.09 7.54
CA ALA A 80 -5.50 19.39 6.99
C ALA A 80 -6.26 19.78 5.72
N LYS A 81 -6.56 18.81 4.84
CA LYS A 81 -7.15 19.06 3.51
C LYS A 81 -8.65 18.82 3.46
N GLU A 82 -9.12 17.78 4.14
CA GLU A 82 -10.52 17.36 4.11
C GLU A 82 -11.29 17.75 5.39
N GLY A 83 -10.60 18.30 6.40
CA GLY A 83 -11.21 18.76 7.65
C GLY A 83 -11.85 17.63 8.48
N VAL A 84 -11.34 16.40 8.34
CA VAL A 84 -11.88 15.25 9.08
C VAL A 84 -11.67 15.46 10.58
N ARG A 85 -12.73 15.26 11.36
CA ARG A 85 -12.69 15.49 12.81
C ARG A 85 -11.77 14.49 13.53
N PRO A 86 -11.15 14.88 14.65
CA PRO A 86 -10.23 14.01 15.40
C PRO A 86 -10.83 12.68 15.87
N ASP A 87 -12.12 12.65 16.22
CA ASP A 87 -12.82 11.42 16.64
C ASP A 87 -12.93 10.41 15.49
N LEU A 88 -13.20 10.90 14.29
CA LEU A 88 -13.27 10.09 13.07
C LEU A 88 -11.89 9.63 12.63
N LEU A 89 -10.88 10.50 12.74
CA LEU A 89 -9.49 10.15 12.43
C LEU A 89 -9.00 9.03 13.34
N ARG A 90 -9.28 9.08 14.65
CA ARG A 90 -8.89 8.01 15.58
C ARG A 90 -9.57 6.68 15.23
N ALA A 91 -10.87 6.70 14.93
CA ALA A 91 -11.59 5.48 14.55
C ALA A 91 -11.05 4.90 13.23
N PHE A 92 -10.69 5.77 12.29
CA PHE A 92 -10.10 5.40 11.02
C PHE A 92 -8.66 4.85 11.17
N GLU A 93 -7.85 5.48 12.03
CA GLU A 93 -6.50 5.05 12.40
C GLU A 93 -6.50 3.60 12.91
N THR A 94 -7.34 3.28 13.91
CA THR A 94 -7.47 1.90 14.43
C THR A 94 -7.83 0.89 13.35
N ARG A 95 -8.63 1.30 12.35
CA ARG A 95 -9.02 0.43 11.24
C ARG A 95 -7.87 0.19 10.27
N LEU A 96 -7.05 1.21 10.01
CA LEU A 96 -5.85 1.09 9.19
C LEU A 96 -4.79 0.23 9.89
N GLU A 97 -4.56 0.43 11.19
CA GLU A 97 -3.66 -0.41 12.00
C GLU A 97 -4.02 -1.90 11.91
N ALA A 98 -5.32 -2.23 12.03
CA ALA A 98 -5.79 -3.60 11.89
C ALA A 98 -5.53 -4.16 10.49
N LEU A 99 -5.78 -3.36 9.45
CA LEU A 99 -5.51 -3.75 8.06
C LEU A 99 -4.03 -3.98 7.82
N GLU A 100 -3.16 -3.10 8.29
CA GLU A 100 -1.71 -3.21 8.13
C GLU A 100 -1.13 -4.41 8.89
N ALA A 101 -1.69 -4.73 10.06
CA ALA A 101 -1.36 -5.97 10.76
C ALA A 101 -1.76 -7.20 9.93
N GLU A 102 -2.92 -7.18 9.26
CA GLU A 102 -3.31 -8.24 8.32
C GLU A 102 -2.39 -8.34 7.09
N ILE A 103 -1.91 -7.20 6.56
CA ILE A 103 -0.94 -7.16 5.47
C ILE A 103 0.36 -7.83 5.93
N SER A 104 0.90 -7.38 7.06
CA SER A 104 2.17 -7.85 7.62
C SER A 104 2.12 -9.34 7.98
N ALA A 105 0.98 -9.85 8.41
CA ALA A 105 0.80 -11.28 8.69
C ALA A 105 0.76 -12.18 7.43
N ARG A 106 0.61 -11.61 6.23
CA ARG A 106 0.39 -12.34 4.98
C ARG A 106 1.52 -12.19 3.97
N ILE A 107 2.58 -11.44 4.27
CA ILE A 107 3.73 -11.20 3.36
C ILE A 107 5.05 -11.71 3.92
#